data_AF-A0A7S3AK65-F1
#
_entry.id   AF-A0A7S3AK65-F1
#
_cell.length_a   1.000
_cell.length_b   1.000
_cell.length_c   1.000
_cell.angle_alpha   90.00
_cell.angle_beta   90.00
_cell.angle_gamma   90.00
#
_symmetry.space_group_name_H-M   'P 1'
#
loop_
_entity.id
_entity.type
_entity.pdbx_description
1 polymer ?
#
loop_
_entity_poly.entity_id
_entity_poly.type
_entity_poly.pdbx_seq_one_letter_code
_entity_poly.pdbx_strand_id
1 'polypeptide(L)'
;MIVALLYMCSLVIIGMKSRWVAFLLALTMTATALYMHPFWMFIFSTRTYLMEGVAGMEGYEVDAFTMADHQRYFFFQTMSTVGALLLLVVHGPGKLSIDEQDGPMQLITAKGDA
;
A
#
# COMPACT_ATOMS: atom_id res chain seq x y z
N MET A 1 -1.54 -2.48 -14.93
CA MET A 1 -1.42 -2.54 -13.45
C MET A 1 -0.09 -1.95 -12.98
N ILE A 2 1.07 -2.50 -13.37
CA ILE A 2 2.40 -2.00 -12.97
C ILE A 2 2.62 -0.53 -13.39
N VAL A 3 2.25 -0.16 -14.62
CA VAL A 3 2.38 1.23 -15.12
C VAL A 3 1.53 2.22 -14.31
N ALA A 4 0.32 1.82 -13.90
CA ALA A 4 -0.55 2.65 -13.06
C ALA A 4 0.00 2.80 -11.64
N LEU A 5 0.57 1.74 -11.06
CA LEU A 5 1.23 1.79 -9.75
C LEU A 5 2.46 2.69 -9.77
N LEU A 6 3.28 2.61 -10.82
CA LEU A 6 4.46 3.47 -10.97
C LEU A 6 4.07 4.94 -11.12
N TYR A 7 3.02 5.23 -11.89
CA TYR A 7 2.50 6.59 -12.03
C TYR A 7 2.01 7.15 -10.67
N MET A 8 1.22 6.38 -9.93
CA MET A 8 0.73 6.80 -8.61
C MET A 8 1.85 6.92 -7.57
N CYS A 9 2.88 6.06 -7.60
CA CYS A 9 4.08 6.22 -6.77
C CYS A 9 4.86 7.50 -7.11
N SER A 10 5.01 7.83 -8.39
CA SER A 10 5.71 9.06 -8.81
C SER A 10 4.98 10.34 -8.32
N LEU A 11 3.64 10.31 -8.30
CA LEU A 11 2.82 11.40 -7.76
C LEU A 11 2.98 11.57 -6.24
N VAL A 12 3.22 10.48 -5.50
CA VAL A 12 3.51 10.56 -4.05
C VAL A 12 4.85 11.26 -3.80
N ILE A 13 5.87 10.96 -4.62
CA ILE A 13 7.22 11.54 -4.49
C ILE A 13 7.20 13.06 -4.75
N ILE A 14 6.36 13.54 -5.67
CA ILE A 14 6.27 14.96 -6.04
C ILE A 14 5.63 15.83 -4.94
N GLY A 15 4.95 15.23 -3.95
CA GLY A 15 4.57 15.92 -2.71
C GLY A 15 3.50 17.02 -2.84
N MET A 16 2.91 17.22 -4.02
CA MET A 16 1.79 18.14 -4.21
C MET A 16 0.53 17.54 -3.57
N LYS A 17 0.08 18.09 -2.43
CA LYS A 17 -1.15 17.68 -1.73
C LYS A 17 -1.15 16.19 -1.32
N SER A 18 -0.03 15.73 -0.74
CA SER A 18 0.29 14.33 -0.37
C SER A 18 -0.87 13.52 0.25
N ARG A 19 -1.75 14.16 1.02
CA ARG A 19 -2.92 13.55 1.67
C ARG A 19 -3.88 12.91 0.68
N TRP A 20 -4.14 13.56 -0.45
CA TRP A 20 -5.06 13.03 -1.46
C TRP A 20 -4.41 11.94 -2.31
N VAL A 21 -3.11 12.06 -2.57
CA VAL A 21 -2.38 11.07 -3.37
C VAL A 21 -2.22 9.76 -2.58
N ALA A 22 -1.86 9.83 -1.30
CA ALA A 22 -1.78 8.66 -0.44
C ALA A 22 -3.15 7.96 -0.29
N PHE A 23 -4.24 8.74 -0.23
CA PHE A 23 -5.59 8.19 -0.20
C PHE A 23 -5.96 7.49 -1.52
N LEU A 24 -5.70 8.11 -2.67
CA LEU A 24 -5.95 7.49 -3.97
C LEU A 24 -5.10 6.23 -4.19
N LEU A 25 -3.84 6.26 -3.77
CA LEU A 25 -2.97 5.08 -3.81
C LEU A 25 -3.51 3.96 -2.91
N ALA A 26 -3.88 4.27 -1.66
CA ALA A 26 -4.50 3.32 -0.75
C ALA A 26 -5.80 2.71 -1.34
N LEU A 27 -6.64 3.52 -1.98
CA LEU A 27 -7.88 3.05 -2.61
C LEU A 27 -7.60 2.13 -3.80
N THR A 28 -6.65 2.49 -4.67
CA THR A 28 -6.26 1.64 -5.82
C THR A 28 -5.63 0.32 -5.38
N MET A 29 -4.79 0.33 -4.35
CA MET A 29 -4.19 -0.87 -3.76
C MET A 29 -5.27 -1.77 -3.14
N THR A 30 -6.24 -1.19 -2.42
CA THR A 30 -7.37 -1.93 -1.84
C THR A 30 -8.22 -2.58 -2.93
N ALA A 31 -8.57 -1.85 -3.98
CA ALA A 31 -9.35 -2.39 -5.10
C ALA A 31 -8.62 -3.53 -5.83
N THR A 32 -7.30 -3.38 -6.02
CA THR A 32 -6.47 -4.41 -6.66
C THR A 32 -6.35 -5.65 -5.77
N ALA A 33 -6.20 -5.48 -4.45
CA ALA A 33 -6.14 -6.59 -3.51
C ALA A 33 -7.46 -7.39 -3.47
N LEU A 34 -8.61 -6.72 -3.51
CA LEU A 34 -9.92 -7.38 -3.58
C LEU A 34 -10.13 -8.15 -4.89
N TYR A 35 -9.59 -7.66 -6.01
CA TYR A 35 -9.69 -8.31 -7.30
C TYR A 35 -8.74 -9.52 -7.43
N MET A 36 -7.48 -9.37 -7.03
CA MET A 36 -6.44 -10.40 -7.22
C MET A 36 -6.46 -11.51 -6.17
N HIS A 37 -6.95 -11.22 -4.96
CA HIS A 37 -6.94 -12.19 -3.85
C HIS A 37 -8.36 -12.46 -3.30
N PRO A 38 -9.27 -13.06 -4.08
CA PRO A 38 -10.63 -13.37 -3.64
C PRO A 38 -10.66 -14.60 -2.73
N PHE A 39 -10.02 -14.54 -1.56
CA PHE A 39 -9.95 -15.65 -0.61
C PHE A 39 -11.33 -16.15 -0.16
N TRP A 40 -12.36 -15.28 -0.16
CA TRP A 40 -13.75 -15.63 0.14
C TRP A 40 -14.35 -16.68 -0.80
N MET A 41 -13.88 -16.76 -2.04
CA MET A 41 -14.33 -17.78 -3.00
C MET A 41 -13.81 -19.18 -2.62
N PHE A 42 -12.69 -19.25 -1.90
CA PHE A 42 -12.04 -20.50 -1.50
C PHE A 42 -12.48 -21.01 -0.14
N ILE A 43 -12.95 -20.12 0.76
CA ILE A 43 -13.42 -20.47 2.11
C ILE A 43 -14.55 -21.52 2.11
N PHE A 44 -15.43 -21.49 1.12
CA PHE A 44 -16.56 -22.42 1.01
C PHE A 44 -16.33 -23.53 -0.03
N SER A 45 -15.13 -23.61 -0.61
CA SER A 45 -14.79 -24.65 -1.59
C SER A 45 -14.27 -25.90 -0.87
N THR A 46 -14.60 -27.08 -1.41
CA THR A 46 -14.05 -28.39 -0.96
C THR A 46 -13.10 -28.98 -2.00
N ARG A 47 -12.70 -28.19 -3.01
CA ARG A 47 -11.80 -28.67 -4.07
C ARG A 47 -10.34 -28.58 -3.66
N THR A 48 -9.52 -29.45 -4.22
CA THR A 48 -8.06 -29.35 -4.15
C THR A 48 -7.55 -28.43 -5.27
N TYR A 49 -6.47 -27.70 -4.99
CA TYR A 49 -5.82 -26.81 -5.94
C TYR A 49 -4.32 -27.09 -5.95
N LEU A 50 -3.68 -26.90 -7.09
CA LEU A 50 -2.22 -26.97 -7.19
C LEU A 50 -1.63 -25.64 -6.73
N MET A 51 -0.65 -25.69 -5.83
CA MET A 51 0.13 -24.51 -5.47
C MET A 51 1.15 -24.21 -6.57
N GLU A 52 0.94 -23.12 -7.31
CA GLU A 52 1.96 -22.50 -8.14
C GLU A 52 2.57 -21.29 -7.42
N GLY A 53 3.89 -21.12 -7.53
CA GLY A 53 4.58 -19.94 -6.99
C GLY A 53 4.90 -19.97 -5.48
N VAL A 54 4.82 -21.13 -4.82
CA VAL A 54 5.20 -21.30 -3.41
C VAL A 54 6.52 -22.07 -3.30
N ALA A 55 7.58 -21.38 -2.89
CA ALA A 55 8.90 -21.99 -2.69
C ALA A 55 8.82 -23.15 -1.68
N GLY A 56 9.07 -24.38 -2.14
CA GLY A 56 9.07 -25.60 -1.32
C GLY A 56 7.76 -26.40 -1.31
N MET A 57 6.66 -25.90 -1.89
CA MET A 57 5.41 -26.66 -2.09
C MET A 57 4.87 -26.54 -3.53
N GLU A 58 5.70 -26.10 -4.47
CA GLU A 58 5.35 -25.96 -5.88
C GLU A 58 4.97 -27.31 -6.50
N GLY A 59 3.76 -27.40 -7.05
CA GLY A 59 3.24 -28.61 -7.68
C GLY A 59 2.54 -29.61 -6.74
N TYR A 60 2.44 -29.33 -5.44
CA TYR A 60 1.65 -30.15 -4.52
C TYR A 60 0.15 -29.80 -4.60
N GLU A 61 -0.70 -30.83 -4.61
CA GLU A 61 -2.14 -30.66 -4.40
C GLU A 61 -2.39 -30.35 -2.93
N VAL A 62 -3.10 -29.25 -2.69
CA VAL A 62 -3.49 -28.80 -1.35
C VAL A 62 -4.98 -28.58 -1.27
N ASP A 63 -5.51 -28.76 -0.08
CA ASP A 63 -6.92 -28.50 0.21
C ASP A 63 -7.29 -27.03 0.01
N ALA A 64 -8.55 -26.78 -0.37
CA ALA A 64 -9.15 -25.45 -0.48
C ALA A 64 -8.86 -24.56 0.74
N PHE A 65 -8.83 -25.15 1.94
CA PHE A 65 -8.54 -24.42 3.17
C PHE A 65 -7.13 -23.83 3.18
N THR A 66 -6.12 -24.63 2.81
CA THR A 66 -4.72 -24.16 2.73
C THR A 66 -4.56 -23.11 1.63
N MET A 67 -5.24 -23.28 0.49
CA MET A 67 -5.25 -22.26 -0.57
C MET A 67 -5.93 -20.96 -0.11
N ALA A 68 -7.05 -21.05 0.61
CA ALA A 68 -7.75 -19.88 1.15
C ALA A 68 -6.89 -19.13 2.16
N ASP A 69 -6.18 -19.85 3.04
CA ASP A 69 -5.29 -19.24 4.02
C ASP A 69 -4.11 -18.54 3.35
N HIS A 70 -3.54 -19.15 2.32
CA HIS A 70 -2.48 -18.55 1.51
C HIS A 70 -2.93 -17.22 0.84
N GLN A 71 -4.08 -17.23 0.16
CA GLN A 71 -4.66 -16.02 -0.44
C GLN A 71 -4.96 -14.95 0.62
N ARG A 72 -5.43 -15.38 1.80
CA ARG A 72 -5.71 -14.50 2.94
C ARG A 72 -4.44 -13.84 3.48
N TYR A 73 -3.32 -14.57 3.56
CA TYR A 73 -2.02 -14.02 3.96
C TYR A 73 -1.57 -12.88 3.02
N PHE A 74 -1.57 -13.10 1.70
CA PHE A 74 -1.18 -12.07 0.73
C PHE A 74 -2.13 -10.87 0.69
N PHE A 75 -3.43 -11.12 0.86
CA PHE A 75 -4.42 -10.06 0.99
C PHE A 75 -4.10 -9.15 2.20
N PHE A 76 -3.90 -9.73 3.38
CA PHE A 76 -3.59 -8.95 4.58
C PHE A 76 -2.22 -8.29 4.54
N GLN A 77 -1.25 -8.92 3.88
CA GLN A 77 0.06 -8.31 3.64
C GLN A 77 -0.07 -7.03 2.81
N THR A 78 -0.92 -7.03 1.79
CA THR A 78 -1.21 -5.83 0.99
C THR A 78 -2.04 -4.82 1.77
N MET A 79 -3.03 -5.26 2.55
CA MET A 79 -3.83 -4.35 3.39
C MET A 79 -3.01 -3.69 4.51
N SER A 80 -1.93 -4.33 4.97
CA SER A 80 -1.00 -3.75 5.95
C SER A 80 -0.32 -2.49 5.38
N THR A 81 0.13 -2.54 4.12
CA THR A 81 0.75 -1.36 3.47
C THR A 81 -0.28 -0.26 3.21
N VAL A 82 -1.52 -0.62 2.83
CA VAL A 82 -2.65 0.32 2.75
C VAL A 82 -2.90 1.02 4.09
N GLY A 83 -2.88 0.28 5.20
CA GLY A 83 -3.03 0.84 6.55
C GLY A 83 -1.94 1.87 6.87
N ALA A 84 -0.69 1.59 6.51
CA ALA A 84 0.41 2.53 6.65
C ALA A 84 0.20 3.81 5.82
N LEU A 85 -0.29 3.68 4.57
CA LEU A 85 -0.63 4.82 3.73
C LEU A 85 -1.78 5.65 4.33
N LEU A 86 -2.81 5.01 4.89
CA LEU A 86 -3.91 5.70 5.56
C LEU A 86 -3.45 6.46 6.81
N LEU A 87 -2.50 5.92 7.57
CA LEU A 87 -1.89 6.66 8.68
C LEU A 87 -1.16 7.93 8.21
N LEU A 88 -0.47 7.87 7.06
CA LEU A 88 0.13 9.05 6.44
C LEU A 88 -0.92 10.08 5.98
N VAL A 89 -2.10 9.65 5.55
CA VAL A 89 -3.21 10.56 5.21
C VAL A 89 -3.73 11.29 6.45
N VAL A 90 -3.86 10.60 7.58
CA VAL A 90 -4.42 11.14 8.83
C VAL A 90 -3.41 12.04 9.54
N HIS A 91 -2.17 11.59 9.72
CA HIS A 91 -1.12 12.35 10.44
C HIS A 91 -0.37 13.34 9.54
N GLY A 92 -0.57 13.24 8.22
CA GLY A 92 0.22 13.99 7.24
C GLY A 92 1.64 13.41 7.08
N PRO A 93 2.35 13.78 6.01
CA PRO A 93 3.71 13.31 5.72
C PRO A 93 4.80 13.86 6.66
N GLY A 94 4.42 14.50 7.78
CA GLY A 94 5.35 15.18 8.69
C GLY A 94 6.07 16.38 8.04
N LYS A 95 7.07 16.92 8.73
CA LYS A 95 7.87 18.10 8.33
C LYS A 95 8.69 17.95 7.02
N LEU A 96 8.50 16.85 6.28
CA LEU A 96 9.24 16.53 5.06
C LEU A 96 8.44 16.78 3.77
N SER A 97 7.16 17.16 3.84
CA SER A 97 6.47 17.61 2.62
C SER A 97 6.90 19.01 2.23
N ILE A 98 7.28 19.15 0.96
CA ILE A 98 7.56 20.42 0.26
C ILE A 98 6.43 21.46 0.47
N ASP A 99 5.19 21.02 0.70
CA ASP A 99 3.99 21.86 0.90
C ASP A 99 3.98 22.64 2.24
N GLU A 100 4.74 22.22 3.27
CA GLU A 100 4.82 22.97 4.55
C GLU A 100 5.84 24.13 4.47
N GLN A 101 6.64 24.18 3.41
CA GLN A 101 7.69 25.18 3.22
C GLN A 101 7.19 26.50 2.63
N ASP A 102 5.87 26.65 2.45
CA ASP A 102 5.19 27.87 1.99
C ASP A 102 4.83 28.85 3.14
N GLY A 103 5.16 28.53 4.40
CA GLY A 103 5.25 29.54 5.46
C GLY A 103 6.49 30.42 5.25
N PRO A 104 6.44 31.75 5.49
CA PRO A 104 7.58 32.62 5.23
C PRO A 104 8.83 32.03 5.90
N MET A 105 9.88 31.77 5.11
CA MET A 105 11.16 31.32 5.64
C MET A 105 11.58 32.28 6.76
N GLN A 106 11.42 31.85 8.02
CA GLN A 106 12.15 32.47 9.11
C GLN A 106 13.59 32.02 8.95
N LEU A 107 14.30 32.73 8.06
CA LEU A 107 15.73 32.90 8.16
C LEU A 107 15.99 33.23 9.61
N ILE A 108 16.68 32.32 10.31
CA ILE A 108 17.19 32.60 11.65
C ILE A 108 17.96 33.90 11.52
N THR A 109 17.36 34.97 12.03
CA THR A 109 18.00 36.26 12.19
C THR A 109 19.16 36.03 13.15
N ALA A 110 20.37 35.91 12.60
CA ALA A 110 21.56 36.21 13.35
C ALA A 110 21.61 37.73 13.49
N LYS A 111 20.88 38.24 14.48
CA LYS A 111 21.14 39.53 15.09
C LYS A 111 22.59 39.50 15.59
N GLY A 112 23.50 40.08 14.80
CA GLY A 112 24.87 40.39 15.20
C GLY A 112 24.94 41.89 15.45
N ASP A 113 24.92 42.26 16.72
CA ASP A 113 25.18 43.61 17.20
C ASP A 113 26.59 44.06 16.78
N ALA A 114 26.70 45.25 16.16
CA ALA A 114 27.87 46.13 16.15
C ALA A 114 27.43 47.56 15.79
#